data_AF-A0A6A4VNK0-F1
#
_entry.id   AF-A0A6A4VNK0-F1
#
_cell.length_a   1.000
_cell.length_b   1.000
_cell.length_c   1.000
_cell.angle_alpha   90.00
_cell.angle_beta   90.00
_cell.angle_gamma   90.00
#
_symmetry.space_group_name_H-M   'P 1'
#
loop_
_entity.id
_entity.type
_entity.pdbx_description
1 polymer ?
#
loop_
_entity_poly.entity_id
_entity_poly.type
_entity_poly.pdbx_seq_one_letter_code
_entity_poly.pdbx_strand_id
1 'polypeptide(L)'
;MPRRGRITRMWRRLKSLEAQVSELRQPPEPQRASATPLEGQWDVIDQVMAGASHQPCAELETEVTVTGAPAAEQDPRPCHLLIGDSIARDASLVAVDGVILNLANGGATFRKLAETTAAKKVTQWQEFCRVNGHRRGTIVIWCGGNDAYSDGGLRKEDVARTLAACGDEEILLICPTPRLRGHRCDPDGINWRTTKAYFADATIAAAAGEAPNERRVSVLRHMGRLFCVGSKQTFGKRADLFAKDGIHLSAAGYRRLADRISANFDWLEIRH
;
A
#
# COMPACT_ATOMS: atom_id res chain seq x y z
N MET A 1 29.68 61.81 7.51
CA MET A 1 29.41 60.69 6.58
C MET A 1 30.05 59.38 7.08
N PRO A 2 29.28 58.46 7.70
CA PRO A 2 29.77 57.12 8.03
C PRO A 2 28.76 56.04 7.59
N ARG A 3 28.72 55.69 6.30
CA ARG A 3 27.85 54.59 5.80
C ARG A 3 28.57 53.52 4.98
N ARG A 4 29.82 53.76 4.56
CA ARG A 4 30.56 52.79 3.73
C ARG A 4 31.03 51.55 4.51
N GLY A 5 31.50 51.70 5.75
CA GLY A 5 32.05 50.57 6.52
C GLY A 5 31.04 49.49 6.93
N ARG A 6 29.76 49.87 7.12
CA ARG A 6 28.71 48.92 7.55
C ARG A 6 28.28 47.99 6.43
N ILE A 7 28.20 48.53 5.20
CA ILE A 7 27.81 47.77 4.00
C ILE A 7 28.87 46.72 3.67
N THR A 8 30.17 47.08 3.73
CA THR A 8 31.26 46.15 3.44
C THR A 8 31.31 44.98 4.44
N ARG A 9 30.99 45.23 5.72
CA ARG A 9 30.97 44.18 6.75
C ARG A 9 29.79 43.22 6.58
N MET A 10 28.62 43.74 6.21
CA MET A 10 27.45 42.92 5.86
C MET A 10 27.73 42.03 4.65
N TRP A 11 28.35 42.57 3.60
CA TRP A 11 28.65 41.82 2.38
C TRP A 11 29.60 40.65 2.62
N ARG A 12 30.64 40.82 3.46
CA ARG A 12 31.53 39.71 3.84
C ARG A 12 30.80 38.62 4.62
N ARG A 13 29.87 39.01 5.51
CA ARG A 13 29.10 38.05 6.30
C ARG A 13 28.11 37.27 5.43
N LEU A 14 27.52 37.91 4.41
CA LEU A 14 26.65 37.24 3.45
C LEU A 14 27.41 36.18 2.63
N LYS A 15 28.57 36.55 2.05
CA LYS A 15 29.42 35.58 1.32
C LYS A 15 29.88 34.41 2.18
N SER A 16 30.20 34.68 3.45
CA SER A 16 30.60 33.61 4.39
C SER A 16 29.46 32.64 4.68
N LEU A 17 28.22 33.12 4.77
CA LEU A 17 27.05 32.27 4.99
C LEU A 17 26.69 31.46 3.74
N GLU A 18 26.81 32.06 2.55
CA GLU A 18 26.60 31.36 1.28
C GLU A 18 27.57 30.19 1.11
N ALA A 19 28.85 30.37 1.49
CA ALA A 19 29.83 29.30 1.48
C ALA A 19 29.47 28.15 2.45
N GLN A 20 29.07 28.47 3.68
CA GLN A 20 28.66 27.46 4.68
C GLN A 20 27.41 26.68 4.25
N VAL A 21 26.43 27.35 3.63
CA VAL A 21 25.25 26.68 3.09
C VAL A 21 25.60 25.78 1.90
N SER A 22 26.59 26.17 1.09
CA SER A 22 27.08 25.34 -0.02
C SER A 22 27.78 24.07 0.46
N GLU A 23 28.55 24.13 1.56
CA GLU A 23 29.16 22.94 2.17
C GLU A 23 28.11 21.98 2.73
N LEU A 24 27.07 22.50 3.40
CA LEU A 24 25.99 21.67 3.96
C LEU A 24 25.09 21.01 2.90
N ARG A 25 25.12 21.50 1.66
CA ARG A 25 24.35 20.93 0.54
C ARG A 25 25.08 19.81 -0.19
N GLN A 26 26.37 19.60 0.06
CA GLN A 26 27.04 18.47 -0.53
C GLN A 26 26.52 17.17 0.12
N PRO A 27 25.96 16.23 -0.66
CA PRO A 27 25.56 14.95 -0.12
C PRO A 27 26.79 14.24 0.46
N PRO A 28 26.64 13.50 1.56
CA PRO A 28 27.74 12.74 2.12
C PRO A 28 28.33 11.81 1.05
N GLU A 29 29.65 11.79 0.96
CA GLU A 29 30.38 10.92 0.06
C GLU A 29 29.92 9.47 0.30
N PRO A 30 29.51 8.72 -0.75
CA PRO A 30 28.96 7.40 -0.57
C PRO A 30 30.03 6.48 0.02
N GLN A 31 29.90 6.18 1.31
CA GLN A 31 30.66 5.08 1.91
C GLN A 31 30.31 3.83 1.13
N ARG A 32 31.32 3.25 0.47
CA ARG A 32 31.21 1.95 -0.21
C ARG A 32 30.91 0.90 0.86
N ALA A 33 29.64 0.69 1.16
CA ALA A 33 29.19 -0.51 1.84
C ALA A 33 29.55 -1.68 0.91
N SER A 34 30.38 -2.59 1.41
CA SER A 34 30.59 -3.89 0.79
C SER A 34 29.25 -4.62 0.76
N ALA A 35 28.55 -4.54 -0.36
CA ALA A 35 27.34 -5.31 -0.60
C ALA A 35 27.75 -6.77 -0.75
N THR A 36 27.51 -7.58 0.29
CA THR A 36 27.44 -9.02 0.15
C THR A 36 26.22 -9.33 -0.75
N PRO A 37 26.36 -10.14 -1.81
CA PRO A 37 25.23 -10.45 -2.69
C PRO A 37 24.15 -11.24 -1.94
N LEU A 38 22.92 -10.72 -1.91
CA LEU A 38 21.73 -11.43 -1.44
C LEU A 38 21.19 -12.35 -2.54
N GLU A 39 22.03 -13.28 -3.02
CA GLU A 39 21.63 -14.30 -4.01
C GLU A 39 21.09 -15.60 -3.38
N GLY A 40 21.12 -15.73 -2.05
CA GLY A 40 20.76 -17.00 -1.37
C GLY A 40 19.38 -17.07 -0.71
N GLN A 41 18.52 -16.06 -0.82
CA GLN A 41 17.28 -16.00 -0.01
C GLN A 41 16.02 -16.53 -0.73
N TRP A 42 16.12 -16.92 -2.00
CA TRP A 42 14.99 -17.49 -2.76
C TRP A 42 14.95 -19.03 -2.72
N ASP A 43 16.07 -19.70 -2.45
CA ASP A 43 16.14 -21.17 -2.41
C ASP A 43 15.35 -21.80 -1.24
N VAL A 44 15.01 -21.01 -0.21
CA VAL A 44 14.27 -21.50 0.96
C VAL A 44 12.79 -21.76 0.66
N ILE A 45 12.20 -21.06 -0.32
CA ILE A 45 10.78 -21.27 -0.68
C ILE A 45 10.64 -22.52 -1.57
N ASP A 46 11.59 -22.77 -2.48
CA ASP A 46 11.58 -23.97 -3.31
C ASP A 46 11.94 -25.23 -2.50
N GLN A 47 12.77 -25.13 -1.45
CA GLN A 47 13.04 -26.27 -0.54
C GLN A 47 11.84 -26.71 0.29
N VAL A 48 10.93 -25.79 0.65
CA VAL A 48 9.70 -26.15 1.38
C VAL A 48 8.69 -26.86 0.46
N MET A 49 8.72 -26.58 -0.84
CA MET A 49 7.84 -27.22 -1.83
C MET A 49 8.42 -28.52 -2.41
N ALA A 50 9.75 -28.69 -2.41
CA ALA A 50 10.42 -29.88 -2.96
C ALA A 50 10.69 -31.01 -1.94
N GLY A 51 10.48 -30.77 -0.64
CA GLY A 51 10.81 -31.71 0.45
C GLY A 51 9.81 -32.86 0.70
N ALA A 52 8.70 -32.95 -0.05
CA ALA A 52 7.74 -34.05 0.08
C ALA A 52 8.23 -35.31 -0.66
N SER A 53 9.35 -35.89 -0.22
CA SER A 53 9.82 -37.17 -0.75
C SER A 53 9.09 -38.32 -0.06
N HIS A 54 8.39 -39.14 -0.84
CA HIS A 54 7.78 -40.40 -0.44
C HIS A 54 8.78 -41.32 0.29
N GLN A 55 8.52 -41.60 1.56
CA GLN A 55 8.92 -42.86 2.19
C GLN A 55 7.78 -43.87 2.02
N PRO A 56 8.01 -45.07 1.45
CA PRO A 56 6.99 -46.11 1.43
C PRO A 56 6.87 -46.70 2.84
N CYS A 57 5.79 -46.35 3.55
CA CYS A 57 5.42 -47.02 4.79
C CYS A 57 4.81 -48.38 4.44
N ALA A 58 5.33 -49.42 5.08
CA ALA A 58 4.85 -50.79 4.97
C ALA A 58 3.36 -50.89 5.34
N GLU A 59 2.62 -51.60 4.49
CA GLU A 59 1.20 -51.92 4.64
C GLU A 59 0.94 -52.68 5.94
N LEU A 60 0.21 -52.03 6.85
CA LEU A 60 -0.55 -52.69 7.91
C LEU A 60 -2.02 -52.39 7.64
N GLU A 61 -2.66 -53.33 6.95
CA GLU A 61 -4.10 -53.31 6.68
C GLU A 61 -4.85 -53.34 8.02
N THR A 62 -5.31 -52.17 8.45
CA THR A 62 -6.26 -52.03 9.54
C THR A 62 -7.55 -51.55 8.91
N GLU A 63 -8.52 -52.45 8.74
CA GLU A 63 -9.88 -52.08 8.36
C GLU A 63 -10.49 -51.21 9.46
N VAL A 64 -10.41 -49.89 9.28
CA VAL A 64 -11.12 -48.92 10.10
C VAL A 64 -12.45 -48.63 9.40
N THR A 65 -13.53 -49.21 9.91
CA THR A 65 -14.89 -48.89 9.45
C THR A 65 -15.28 -47.52 10.00
N VAL A 66 -14.92 -46.44 9.29
CA VAL A 66 -15.33 -45.07 9.62
C VAL A 66 -16.80 -44.90 9.22
N THR A 67 -17.71 -45.19 10.16
CA THR A 67 -19.11 -44.77 10.10
C THR A 67 -19.24 -43.36 10.67
N GLY A 68 -18.55 -42.40 10.07
CA GLY A 68 -18.74 -40.98 10.33
C GLY A 68 -19.78 -40.44 9.36
N ALA A 69 -20.92 -39.98 9.87
CA ALA A 69 -21.86 -39.19 9.08
C ALA A 69 -21.10 -38.07 8.33
N PRO A 70 -21.42 -37.78 7.05
CA PRO A 70 -20.71 -36.77 6.30
C PRO A 70 -20.74 -35.46 7.10
N ALA A 71 -19.56 -34.98 7.48
CA ALA A 71 -19.43 -33.69 8.15
C ALA A 71 -20.19 -32.68 7.29
N ALA A 72 -21.19 -32.02 7.87
CA ALA A 72 -21.99 -31.03 7.16
C ALA A 72 -21.05 -30.11 6.40
N GLU A 73 -21.21 -30.09 5.07
CA GLU A 73 -20.39 -29.34 4.12
C GLU A 73 -20.41 -27.87 4.54
N GLN A 74 -19.40 -27.44 5.29
CA GLN A 74 -19.28 -26.05 5.71
C GLN A 74 -18.95 -25.25 4.45
N ASP A 75 -19.78 -24.24 4.14
CA ASP A 75 -19.56 -23.36 3.00
C ASP A 75 -18.12 -22.80 3.06
N PRO A 76 -17.31 -22.96 2.00
CA PRO A 76 -15.94 -22.51 1.99
C PRO A 76 -15.80 -21.05 2.38
N ARG A 77 -15.05 -20.79 3.46
CA ARG A 77 -14.76 -19.43 3.92
C ARG A 77 -14.11 -18.60 2.80
N PRO A 78 -14.49 -17.32 2.63
CA PRO A 78 -13.87 -16.48 1.62
C PRO A 78 -12.43 -16.13 2.01
N CYS A 79 -11.55 -16.12 1.01
CA CYS A 79 -10.19 -15.62 1.11
C CYS A 79 -10.05 -14.40 0.20
N HIS A 80 -9.77 -13.25 0.79
CA HIS A 80 -9.56 -11.97 0.10
C HIS A 80 -8.07 -11.77 -0.18
N LEU A 81 -7.75 -10.96 -1.18
CA LEU A 81 -6.36 -10.61 -1.51
C LEU A 81 -6.12 -9.14 -1.18
N LEU A 82 -5.05 -8.81 -0.47
CA LEU A 82 -4.58 -7.43 -0.33
C LEU A 82 -3.30 -7.21 -1.13
N ILE A 83 -3.34 -6.27 -2.07
CA ILE A 83 -2.17 -5.76 -2.79
C ILE A 83 -2.07 -4.24 -2.62
N GLY A 84 -0.86 -3.72 -2.55
CA GLY A 84 -0.69 -2.31 -2.26
C GLY A 84 0.72 -1.93 -1.89
N ASP A 85 0.86 -0.70 -1.41
CA ASP A 85 2.12 -0.14 -0.90
C ASP A 85 2.31 -0.42 0.61
N SER A 86 3.23 0.30 1.25
CA SER A 86 3.50 0.12 2.67
C SER A 86 2.32 0.52 3.57
N ILE A 87 1.48 1.47 3.17
CA ILE A 87 0.30 1.84 3.96
C ILE A 87 -0.66 0.67 4.04
N ALA A 88 -0.87 -0.02 2.92
CA ALA A 88 -1.71 -1.21 2.83
C ALA A 88 -1.13 -2.38 3.64
N ARG A 89 0.17 -2.65 3.46
CA ARG A 89 0.88 -3.72 4.17
C ARG A 89 0.75 -3.55 5.68
N ASP A 90 0.91 -2.32 6.16
CA ASP A 90 0.97 -1.99 7.57
C ASP A 90 -0.42 -1.76 8.18
N ALA A 91 -1.51 -1.80 7.38
CA ALA A 91 -2.87 -1.49 7.82
C ALA A 91 -3.54 -2.54 8.70
N SER A 92 -2.95 -3.73 8.86
CA SER A 92 -3.52 -4.83 9.65
C SER A 92 -4.99 -5.11 9.31
N LEU A 93 -5.30 -5.11 8.01
CA LEU A 93 -6.64 -5.41 7.51
C LEU A 93 -7.02 -6.86 7.84
N VAL A 94 -8.25 -7.05 8.28
CA VAL A 94 -8.83 -8.37 8.58
C VAL A 94 -10.22 -8.48 7.96
N ALA A 95 -10.59 -9.69 7.56
CA ALA A 95 -11.95 -10.01 7.17
C ALA A 95 -12.74 -10.44 8.40
N VAL A 96 -13.99 -9.97 8.52
CA VAL A 96 -14.91 -10.35 9.62
C VAL A 96 -15.28 -11.84 9.49
N ASP A 97 -15.63 -12.26 8.29
CA ASP A 97 -15.85 -13.65 7.94
C ASP A 97 -14.94 -14.01 6.76
N GLY A 98 -13.86 -14.74 7.04
CA GLY A 98 -12.88 -15.14 6.04
C GLY A 98 -11.43 -14.90 6.46
N VAL A 99 -10.55 -14.88 5.47
CA VAL A 99 -9.12 -14.59 5.64
C VAL A 99 -8.66 -13.57 4.61
N ILE A 100 -7.59 -12.83 4.91
CA ILE A 100 -6.93 -11.92 3.96
C ILE A 100 -5.52 -12.42 3.71
N LEU A 101 -5.22 -12.77 2.45
CA LEU A 101 -3.85 -12.99 2.00
C LEU A 101 -3.20 -11.64 1.69
N ASN A 102 -2.36 -11.16 2.59
CA ASN A 102 -1.67 -9.88 2.44
C ASN A 102 -0.39 -10.04 1.62
N LEU A 103 -0.43 -9.59 0.37
CA LEU A 103 0.71 -9.53 -0.55
C LEU A 103 1.12 -8.07 -0.85
N ALA A 104 0.74 -7.10 -0.02
CA ALA A 104 1.19 -5.71 -0.19
C ALA A 104 2.70 -5.57 0.06
N ASN A 105 3.36 -4.66 -0.67
CA ASN A 105 4.81 -4.47 -0.59
C ASN A 105 5.17 -2.98 -0.52
N GLY A 106 6.11 -2.64 0.36
CA GLY A 106 6.61 -1.27 0.48
C GLY A 106 7.13 -0.72 -0.84
N GLY A 107 6.81 0.54 -1.14
CA GLY A 107 7.25 1.19 -2.39
C GLY A 107 6.57 0.69 -3.67
N ALA A 108 5.49 -0.09 -3.56
CA ALA A 108 4.64 -0.44 -4.70
C ALA A 108 4.01 0.83 -5.29
N THR A 109 3.83 0.79 -6.61
CA THR A 109 3.17 1.83 -7.41
C THR A 109 2.21 1.14 -8.37
N PHE A 110 1.20 1.84 -8.88
CA PHE A 110 0.32 1.27 -9.92
C PHE A 110 1.11 0.84 -11.15
N ARG A 111 2.13 1.61 -11.54
CA ARG A 111 3.03 1.22 -12.64
C ARG A 111 3.69 -0.14 -12.40
N LYS A 112 4.28 -0.36 -11.21
CA LYS A 112 4.92 -1.65 -10.88
C LYS A 112 3.91 -2.79 -10.79
N LEU A 113 2.74 -2.54 -10.22
CA LEU A 113 1.66 -3.52 -10.15
C LEU A 113 1.24 -3.95 -11.57
N ALA A 114 0.97 -2.99 -12.45
CA ALA A 114 0.60 -3.21 -13.84
C ALA A 114 1.68 -3.96 -14.65
N GLU A 115 2.95 -3.59 -14.49
CA GLU A 115 4.04 -4.14 -15.32
C GLU A 115 4.48 -5.54 -14.86
N THR A 116 4.43 -5.84 -13.56
CA THR A 116 5.21 -6.99 -13.05
C THR A 116 4.53 -7.87 -12.01
N THR A 117 3.56 -7.38 -11.23
CA THR A 117 3.20 -8.09 -9.99
C THR A 117 1.71 -8.33 -9.75
N ALA A 118 0.79 -7.56 -10.34
CA ALA A 118 -0.64 -7.75 -10.09
C ALA A 118 -1.11 -9.15 -10.52
N ALA A 119 -0.94 -9.50 -11.80
CA ALA A 119 -1.35 -10.82 -12.32
C ALA A 119 -0.71 -11.98 -11.54
N LYS A 120 0.60 -11.91 -11.26
CA LYS A 120 1.31 -12.92 -10.48
C LYS A 120 0.71 -13.10 -9.07
N LYS A 121 0.39 -12.00 -8.39
CA LYS A 121 -0.22 -12.03 -7.04
C LYS A 121 -1.64 -12.58 -7.06
N VAL A 122 -2.42 -12.27 -8.10
CA VAL A 122 -3.76 -12.85 -8.30
C VAL A 122 -3.67 -14.35 -8.51
N THR A 123 -2.76 -14.83 -9.37
CA THR A 123 -2.53 -16.27 -9.56
C THR A 123 -2.10 -16.95 -8.25
N GLN A 124 -1.17 -16.36 -7.50
CA GLN A 124 -0.73 -16.89 -6.21
C GLN A 124 -1.89 -17.00 -5.21
N TRP A 125 -2.76 -16.00 -5.17
CA TRP A 125 -3.94 -16.00 -4.32
C TRP A 125 -4.99 -17.03 -4.76
N GLN A 126 -5.26 -17.14 -6.06
CA GLN A 126 -6.18 -18.13 -6.61
C GLN A 126 -5.71 -19.56 -6.27
N GLU A 127 -4.42 -19.81 -6.41
CA GLU A 127 -3.82 -21.09 -6.03
C GLU A 127 -3.89 -21.34 -4.53
N PHE A 128 -3.60 -20.32 -3.71
CA PHE A 128 -3.78 -20.41 -2.25
C PHE A 128 -5.23 -20.76 -1.88
N CYS A 129 -6.22 -20.12 -2.53
CA CYS A 129 -7.63 -20.45 -2.30
C CYS A 129 -7.92 -21.90 -2.66
N ARG A 130 -7.46 -22.37 -3.82
CA ARG A 130 -7.68 -23.73 -4.32
C ARG A 130 -7.09 -24.79 -3.38
N VAL A 131 -5.84 -24.62 -2.97
CA VAL A 131 -5.12 -25.59 -2.11
C VAL A 131 -5.72 -25.66 -0.71
N ASN A 132 -6.18 -24.54 -0.17
CA ASN A 132 -6.72 -24.46 1.20
C ASN A 132 -8.25 -24.60 1.26
N GLY A 133 -8.91 -24.90 0.13
CA GLY A 133 -10.36 -25.03 0.07
C GLY A 133 -11.12 -23.75 0.45
N HIS A 134 -10.56 -22.58 0.15
CA HIS A 134 -11.24 -21.30 0.35
C HIS A 134 -12.00 -20.88 -0.91
N ARG A 135 -13.13 -20.20 -0.72
CA ARG A 135 -13.80 -19.48 -1.81
C ARG A 135 -13.01 -18.20 -2.11
N ARG A 136 -12.91 -17.83 -3.38
CA ARG A 136 -12.33 -16.53 -3.77
C ARG A 136 -13.24 -15.39 -3.30
N GLY A 137 -12.67 -14.48 -2.51
CA GLY A 137 -13.30 -13.23 -2.09
C GLY A 137 -12.92 -12.05 -2.98
N THR A 138 -12.82 -10.87 -2.37
CA THR A 138 -12.51 -9.59 -3.02
C THR A 138 -11.00 -9.33 -3.07
N ILE A 139 -10.52 -8.73 -4.16
CA ILE A 139 -9.18 -8.14 -4.26
C ILE A 139 -9.23 -6.69 -3.75
N VAL A 140 -8.57 -6.42 -2.63
CA VAL A 140 -8.36 -5.08 -2.09
C VAL A 140 -7.05 -4.53 -2.66
N ILE A 141 -7.14 -3.41 -3.38
CA ILE A 141 -5.98 -2.67 -3.88
C ILE A 141 -5.88 -1.35 -3.13
N TRP A 142 -4.82 -1.17 -2.37
CA TRP A 142 -4.55 0.09 -1.67
C TRP A 142 -3.16 0.60 -2.06
N CYS A 143 -3.14 1.46 -3.07
CA CYS A 143 -1.92 1.94 -3.72
C CYS A 143 -2.11 3.37 -4.25
N GLY A 144 -1.11 3.92 -4.93
CA GLY A 144 -1.16 5.25 -5.54
C GLY A 144 -0.49 6.34 -4.71
N GLY A 145 -0.17 6.07 -3.43
CA GLY A 145 0.54 7.02 -2.59
C GLY A 145 1.96 7.27 -3.09
N ASN A 146 2.65 6.26 -3.62
CA ASN A 146 3.96 6.46 -4.23
C ASN A 146 3.87 7.12 -5.62
N ASP A 147 2.86 6.79 -6.41
CA ASP A 147 2.63 7.37 -7.73
C ASP A 147 2.32 8.87 -7.64
N ALA A 148 1.38 9.26 -6.76
CA ALA A 148 0.93 10.63 -6.58
C ALA A 148 2.08 11.58 -6.22
N TYR A 149 3.03 11.09 -5.43
CA TYR A 149 4.20 11.84 -4.97
C TYR A 149 5.47 11.45 -5.73
N SER A 150 5.36 10.93 -6.95
CA SER A 150 6.50 10.77 -7.88
C SER A 150 6.66 12.01 -8.77
N ASP A 151 7.64 12.01 -9.69
CA ASP A 151 7.76 13.04 -10.74
C ASP A 151 6.69 12.91 -11.81
N GLY A 152 6.31 11.67 -12.13
CA GLY A 152 5.35 11.38 -13.20
C GLY A 152 3.88 11.49 -12.78
N GLY A 153 3.62 11.59 -11.47
CA GLY A 153 2.27 11.46 -10.92
C GLY A 153 1.68 10.06 -11.14
N LEU A 154 0.40 9.92 -10.80
CA LEU A 154 -0.37 8.70 -11.11
C LEU A 154 -0.94 8.80 -12.51
N ARG A 155 -0.69 7.78 -13.33
CA ARG A 155 -1.23 7.65 -14.68
C ARG A 155 -2.47 6.77 -14.67
N LYS A 156 -3.48 7.16 -15.44
CA LYS A 156 -4.75 6.44 -15.55
C LYS A 156 -4.56 5.05 -16.14
N GLU A 157 -3.67 4.95 -17.13
CA GLU A 157 -3.35 3.72 -17.86
C GLU A 157 -2.73 2.67 -16.95
N ASP A 158 -1.94 3.09 -15.94
CA ASP A 158 -1.35 2.17 -14.96
C ASP A 158 -2.41 1.60 -14.02
N VAL A 159 -3.41 2.40 -13.63
CA VAL A 159 -4.57 1.91 -12.86
C VAL A 159 -5.37 0.93 -13.70
N ALA A 160 -5.73 1.30 -14.94
CA ALA A 160 -6.52 0.45 -15.84
C ALA A 160 -5.83 -0.90 -16.13
N ARG A 161 -4.52 -0.90 -16.39
CA ARG A 161 -3.75 -2.15 -16.58
C ARG A 161 -3.69 -3.00 -15.33
N THR A 162 -3.60 -2.38 -14.15
CA THR A 162 -3.65 -3.12 -12.88
C THR A 162 -5.01 -3.78 -12.66
N LEU A 163 -6.10 -3.08 -12.98
CA LEU A 163 -7.46 -3.63 -12.91
C LEU A 163 -7.67 -4.76 -13.92
N ALA A 164 -7.21 -4.60 -15.15
CA ALA A 164 -7.26 -5.64 -16.18
C ALA A 164 -6.47 -6.89 -15.76
N ALA A 165 -5.32 -6.72 -15.09
CA ALA A 165 -4.52 -7.83 -14.56
C ALA A 165 -5.22 -8.59 -13.43
N CYS A 166 -6.28 -8.04 -12.83
CA CYS A 166 -7.11 -8.72 -11.85
C CYS A 166 -8.24 -9.56 -12.49
N GLY A 167 -8.43 -9.47 -13.82
CA GLY A 167 -9.46 -10.22 -14.54
C GLY A 167 -10.88 -9.85 -14.10
N ASP A 168 -11.74 -10.86 -14.01
CA ASP A 168 -13.15 -10.69 -13.65
C ASP A 168 -13.41 -10.71 -12.14
N GLU A 169 -12.40 -10.63 -11.28
CA GLU A 169 -12.60 -10.70 -9.83
C GLU A 169 -13.31 -9.44 -9.29
N GLU A 170 -13.94 -9.55 -8.12
CA GLU A 170 -14.47 -8.39 -7.38
C GLU A 170 -13.30 -7.58 -6.81
N ILE A 171 -13.31 -6.26 -7.02
CA ILE A 171 -12.20 -5.37 -6.67
C ILE A 171 -12.68 -4.23 -5.77
N LEU A 172 -11.95 -4.00 -4.68
CA LEU A 172 -12.07 -2.82 -3.84
C LEU A 172 -10.80 -1.97 -3.97
N LEU A 173 -10.92 -0.78 -4.56
CA LEU A 173 -9.86 0.22 -4.63
C LEU A 173 -9.95 1.16 -3.42
N ILE A 174 -8.91 1.23 -2.61
CA ILE A 174 -8.77 2.23 -1.54
C ILE A 174 -7.82 3.33 -2.01
N CYS A 175 -8.34 4.55 -2.14
CA CYS A 175 -7.57 5.70 -2.60
C CYS A 175 -6.47 6.10 -1.60
N PRO A 176 -5.36 6.71 -2.08
CA PRO A 176 -4.22 7.04 -1.23
C PRO A 176 -4.53 8.14 -0.21
N THR A 177 -3.73 8.17 0.85
CA THR A 177 -3.72 9.23 1.86
C THR A 177 -2.68 10.31 1.52
N PRO A 178 -2.89 11.56 1.97
CA PRO A 178 -1.92 12.63 1.77
C PRO A 178 -0.66 12.43 2.61
N ARG A 179 0.45 13.09 2.24
CA ARG A 179 1.73 13.06 2.98
C ARG A 179 2.00 14.40 3.66
N LEU A 180 2.35 14.37 4.94
CA LEU A 180 2.79 15.54 5.70
C LEU A 180 4.27 15.87 5.54
N ARG A 181 5.10 14.85 5.29
CA ARG A 181 6.56 14.98 5.20
C ARG A 181 7.13 14.05 4.12
N GLY A 182 8.45 14.11 3.97
CA GLY A 182 9.21 13.42 2.93
C GLY A 182 9.70 14.39 1.86
N HIS A 183 10.50 13.90 0.91
CA HIS A 183 11.02 14.72 -0.18
C HIS A 183 9.90 15.37 -1.01
N ARG A 184 8.73 14.71 -1.08
CA ARG A 184 7.54 15.21 -1.76
C ARG A 184 6.36 15.02 -0.82
N CYS A 185 5.82 16.12 -0.35
CA CYS A 185 4.68 16.16 0.55
C CYS A 185 3.77 17.32 0.18
N ASP A 186 2.57 17.34 0.75
CA ASP A 186 1.70 18.50 0.67
C ASP A 186 2.09 19.53 1.75
N PRO A 187 2.06 20.84 1.46
CA PRO A 187 2.29 21.85 2.49
C PRO A 187 1.22 21.83 3.59
N ASP A 188 1.59 22.19 4.83
CA ASP A 188 0.61 22.39 5.92
C ASP A 188 -0.34 23.55 5.56
N GLY A 189 -1.60 23.42 5.96
CA GLY A 189 -2.60 24.47 5.84
C GLY A 189 -3.28 24.55 4.48
N ILE A 190 -2.96 23.67 3.53
CA ILE A 190 -3.62 23.67 2.22
C ILE A 190 -5.01 23.02 2.27
N ASN A 191 -5.81 23.27 1.24
CA ASN A 191 -7.10 22.61 1.07
C ASN A 191 -6.89 21.15 0.63
N TRP A 192 -7.68 20.21 1.16
CA TRP A 192 -7.67 18.80 0.72
C TRP A 192 -7.71 18.65 -0.81
N ARG A 193 -8.56 19.43 -1.49
CA ARG A 193 -8.78 19.35 -2.94
C ARG A 193 -7.58 19.79 -3.77
N THR A 194 -6.55 20.36 -3.16
CA THR A 194 -5.31 20.75 -3.83
C THR A 194 -4.15 19.80 -3.52
N THR A 195 -4.39 18.75 -2.72
CA THR A 195 -3.35 17.76 -2.40
C THR A 195 -3.08 16.84 -3.58
N LYS A 196 -1.87 16.28 -3.64
CA LYS A 196 -1.52 15.27 -4.66
C LYS A 196 -2.37 14.00 -4.52
N ALA A 197 -2.69 13.60 -3.29
CA ALA A 197 -3.56 12.45 -3.04
C ALA A 197 -5.00 12.66 -3.55
N TYR A 198 -5.54 13.89 -3.52
CA TYR A 198 -6.85 14.18 -4.11
C TYR A 198 -6.87 14.01 -5.63
N PHE A 199 -5.81 14.46 -6.32
CA PHE A 199 -5.71 14.25 -7.76
C PHE A 199 -5.55 12.77 -8.11
N ALA A 200 -4.76 12.02 -7.34
CA ALA A 200 -4.66 10.57 -7.51
C ALA A 200 -6.01 9.86 -7.27
N ASP A 201 -6.77 10.25 -6.25
CA ASP A 201 -8.14 9.77 -6.01
C ASP A 201 -9.05 9.97 -7.23
N ALA A 202 -9.00 11.16 -7.84
CA ALA A 202 -9.77 11.45 -9.05
C ALA A 202 -9.32 10.58 -10.25
N THR A 203 -8.02 10.40 -10.45
CA THR A 203 -7.47 9.53 -11.50
C THR A 203 -7.88 8.07 -11.31
N ILE A 204 -7.82 7.55 -10.08
CA ILE A 204 -8.23 6.17 -9.76
C ILE A 204 -9.72 5.98 -10.05
N ALA A 205 -10.56 6.91 -9.57
CA ALA A 205 -12.00 6.83 -9.80
C ALA A 205 -12.36 6.90 -11.29
N ALA A 206 -11.68 7.76 -12.05
CA ALA A 206 -11.88 7.87 -13.49
C ALA A 206 -11.43 6.60 -14.24
N ALA A 207 -10.31 5.99 -13.83
CA ALA A 207 -9.85 4.73 -14.43
C ALA A 207 -10.81 3.57 -14.11
N ALA A 208 -11.32 3.50 -12.87
CA ALA A 208 -12.25 2.47 -12.44
C ALA A 208 -13.60 2.55 -13.18
N GLY A 209 -14.13 3.75 -13.38
CA GLY A 209 -15.36 3.98 -14.13
C GLY A 209 -15.23 3.83 -15.65
N GLU A 210 -14.05 3.50 -16.16
CA GLU A 210 -13.81 3.18 -17.57
C GLU A 210 -13.26 1.76 -17.75
N ALA A 211 -13.12 1.01 -16.65
CA ALA A 211 -12.61 -0.35 -16.70
C ALA A 211 -13.66 -1.27 -17.34
N PRO A 212 -13.26 -2.28 -18.16
CA PRO A 212 -14.19 -3.23 -18.76
C PRO A 212 -15.06 -3.97 -17.73
N ASN A 213 -14.56 -4.11 -16.51
CA ASN A 213 -15.21 -4.73 -15.37
C ASN A 213 -15.74 -3.72 -14.34
N GLU A 214 -16.07 -2.48 -14.74
CA GLU A 214 -16.48 -1.38 -13.83
C GLU A 214 -17.51 -1.77 -12.76
N ARG A 215 -18.46 -2.67 -13.09
CA ARG A 215 -19.52 -3.12 -12.17
C ARG A 215 -19.01 -3.93 -10.98
N ARG A 216 -17.79 -4.47 -11.10
CA ARG A 216 -17.08 -5.25 -10.06
C ARG A 216 -16.03 -4.42 -9.34
N VAL A 217 -15.92 -3.12 -9.65
CA VAL A 217 -14.91 -2.23 -9.06
C VAL A 217 -15.59 -1.23 -8.13
N SER A 218 -15.44 -1.46 -6.83
CA SER A 218 -15.81 -0.49 -5.80
C SER A 218 -14.64 0.43 -5.49
N VAL A 219 -14.88 1.74 -5.38
CA VAL A 219 -13.84 2.73 -5.07
C VAL A 219 -14.14 3.46 -3.77
N LEU A 220 -13.30 3.25 -2.76
CA LEU A 220 -13.35 3.98 -1.50
C LEU A 220 -12.55 5.28 -1.62
N ARG A 221 -13.28 6.35 -1.95
CA ARG A 221 -12.73 7.68 -2.23
C ARG A 221 -12.57 8.55 -0.99
N HIS A 222 -11.77 9.61 -1.17
CA HIS A 222 -11.62 10.74 -0.27
C HIS A 222 -11.05 10.39 1.11
N MET A 223 -10.20 9.37 1.18
CA MET A 223 -9.53 8.96 2.42
C MET A 223 -8.77 10.13 3.06
N GLY A 224 -8.15 10.99 2.26
CA GLY A 224 -7.45 12.16 2.77
C GLY A 224 -8.30 13.20 3.50
N ARG A 225 -9.62 13.25 3.24
CA ARG A 225 -10.54 14.15 3.95
C ARG A 225 -10.61 13.83 5.45
N LEU A 226 -10.35 12.59 5.84
CA LEU A 226 -10.36 12.14 7.24
C LEU A 226 -9.25 12.76 8.09
N PHE A 227 -8.19 13.25 7.43
CA PHE A 227 -7.02 13.90 8.03
C PHE A 227 -7.10 15.42 8.00
N CYS A 228 -8.21 15.97 7.53
CA CYS A 228 -8.44 17.41 7.45
C CYS A 228 -9.26 17.93 8.63
N VAL A 229 -9.19 19.24 8.88
CA VAL A 229 -9.96 19.92 9.94
C VAL A 229 -10.86 21.02 9.38
N GLY A 230 -11.96 21.27 10.08
CA GLY A 230 -12.90 22.36 9.82
C GLY A 230 -13.69 22.23 8.52
N SER A 231 -14.59 23.19 8.29
CA SER A 231 -15.45 23.25 7.09
C SER A 231 -14.64 23.44 5.80
N LYS A 232 -13.48 24.07 5.89
CA LYS A 232 -12.55 24.30 4.77
C LYS A 232 -11.71 23.08 4.38
N GLN A 233 -11.81 21.98 5.13
CA GLN A 233 -11.04 20.74 4.87
C GLN A 233 -9.54 21.02 4.77
N THR A 234 -9.02 21.72 5.77
CA THR A 234 -7.60 22.11 5.82
C THR A 234 -6.75 20.91 6.24
N PHE A 235 -5.78 20.55 5.41
CA PHE A 235 -4.80 19.49 5.66
C PHE A 235 -3.64 20.01 6.53
N GLY A 236 -2.93 19.10 7.23
CA GLY A 236 -1.72 19.41 7.98
C GLY A 236 -1.90 19.68 9.47
N LYS A 237 -3.14 19.92 9.93
CA LYS A 237 -3.44 20.22 11.34
C LYS A 237 -3.61 19.01 12.25
N ARG A 238 -3.51 17.79 11.73
CA ARG A 238 -3.65 16.52 12.49
C ARG A 238 -2.40 15.66 12.36
N ALA A 239 -1.26 16.23 12.77
CA ALA A 239 0.03 15.57 12.67
C ALA A 239 0.12 14.27 13.51
N ASP A 240 -0.72 14.17 14.55
CA ASP A 240 -0.87 13.00 15.42
C ASP A 240 -1.43 11.75 14.71
N LEU A 241 -2.13 11.94 13.57
CA LEU A 241 -2.64 10.84 12.75
C LEU A 241 -1.57 10.21 11.84
N PHE A 242 -0.37 10.78 11.83
CA PHE A 242 0.75 10.28 11.04
C PHE A 242 1.86 9.77 11.95
N ALA A 243 2.62 8.81 11.43
CA ALA A 243 3.88 8.42 12.04
C ALA A 243 4.88 9.59 11.97
N LYS A 244 6.01 9.45 12.68
CA LYS A 244 7.05 10.50 12.74
C LYS A 244 7.60 10.89 11.37
N ASP A 245 7.58 9.96 10.41
CA ASP A 245 8.02 10.20 9.04
C ASP A 245 7.04 11.02 8.20
N GLY A 246 5.82 11.27 8.70
CA GLY A 246 4.76 12.01 8.03
C GLY A 246 4.30 11.39 6.70
N ILE A 247 4.65 10.14 6.44
CA ILE A 247 4.24 9.37 5.26
C ILE A 247 3.30 8.25 5.72
N HIS A 248 3.74 7.45 6.69
CA HIS A 248 2.94 6.38 7.26
C HIS A 248 1.94 6.93 8.28
N LEU A 249 0.92 6.13 8.56
CA LEU A 249 -0.10 6.48 9.54
C LEU A 249 0.34 6.04 10.94
N SER A 250 -0.07 6.79 11.95
CA SER A 250 0.01 6.31 13.33
C SER A 250 -1.13 5.31 13.59
N ALA A 251 -1.12 4.63 14.73
CA ALA A 251 -2.26 3.79 15.14
C ALA A 251 -3.57 4.60 15.20
N ALA A 252 -3.52 5.86 15.63
CA ALA A 252 -4.68 6.75 15.61
C ALA A 252 -5.14 7.09 14.17
N GLY A 253 -4.18 7.25 13.24
CA GLY A 253 -4.47 7.41 11.82
C GLY A 253 -5.16 6.20 11.22
N TYR A 254 -4.67 4.99 11.51
CA TYR A 254 -5.30 3.75 11.04
C TYR A 254 -6.70 3.54 11.62
N ARG A 255 -6.91 3.79 12.91
CA ARG A 255 -8.26 3.73 13.52
C ARG A 255 -9.25 4.67 12.84
N ARG A 256 -8.82 5.88 12.48
CA ARG A 256 -9.65 6.84 11.72
C ARG A 256 -10.08 6.27 10.36
N LEU A 257 -9.20 5.50 9.72
CA LEU A 257 -9.51 4.83 8.45
C LEU A 257 -10.42 3.62 8.67
N ALA A 258 -10.21 2.87 9.75
CA ALA A 258 -11.03 1.73 10.15
C ALA A 258 -12.51 2.11 10.19
N ASP A 259 -12.85 3.18 10.91
CA ASP A 259 -14.23 3.68 11.03
C ASP A 259 -14.86 3.93 9.64
N ARG A 260 -14.08 4.49 8.71
CA ARG A 260 -14.56 4.76 7.35
C ARG A 260 -14.74 3.48 6.55
N ILE A 261 -13.79 2.55 6.63
CA ILE A 261 -13.85 1.28 5.89
C ILE A 261 -15.03 0.46 6.38
N SER A 262 -15.18 0.24 7.68
CA SER A 262 -16.27 -0.56 8.24
C SER A 262 -17.65 0.08 8.05
N ALA A 263 -17.73 1.41 7.93
CA ALA A 263 -18.98 2.07 7.56
C ALA A 263 -19.40 1.87 6.08
N ASN A 264 -18.51 1.37 5.22
CA ASN A 264 -18.80 1.11 3.81
C ASN A 264 -18.72 -0.39 3.46
N PHE A 265 -18.02 -1.20 4.25
CA PHE A 265 -17.79 -2.62 4.03
C PHE A 265 -17.86 -3.37 5.36
N ASP A 266 -18.98 -4.03 5.61
CA ASP A 266 -19.25 -4.79 6.84
C ASP A 266 -18.34 -6.01 7.04
N TRP A 267 -17.75 -6.52 5.96
CA TRP A 267 -16.84 -7.66 5.98
C TRP A 267 -15.36 -7.29 6.21
N LEU A 268 -15.00 -6.00 6.20
CA LEU A 268 -13.60 -5.54 6.22
C LEU A 268 -13.32 -4.60 7.41
N GLU A 269 -12.28 -4.88 8.17
CA GLU A 269 -11.88 -4.11 9.35
C GLU A 269 -10.36 -3.87 9.39
N ILE A 270 -9.94 -2.90 10.21
CA ILE A 270 -8.55 -2.62 10.55
C ILE A 270 -8.35 -2.83 12.07
N ARG A 271 -7.34 -3.61 12.48
CA ARG A 271 -7.02 -3.85 13.90
C ARG A 271 -5.73 -3.12 14.33
N HIS A 272 -5.85 -1.93 14.94
CA HIS A 272 -4.74 -1.10 15.44
C HIS A 272 -5.01 -0.39 16.78
#